data_AF-A0AAE4JTZ6-F1
#
_entry.id   AF-A0AAE4JTZ6-F1
#
_cell.length_a   1.000
_cell.length_b   1.000
_cell.length_c   1.000
_cell.angle_alpha   90.00
_cell.angle_beta   90.00
_cell.angle_gamma   90.00
#
_symmetry.space_group_name_H-M   'P 1'
#
loop_
_entity.id
_entity.type
_entity.pdbx_description
1 polymer ?
#
loop_
_entity_poly.entity_id
_entity_poly.type
_entity_poly.pdbx_seq_one_letter_code
_entity_poly.pdbx_strand_id
1 'polypeptide(L)'
;MSIKSDIEQDCNLCIEYMKEIRKEQLKENFIKEIHKIAYIYLDFQSIISNDKTLIIYKEIVSNIVHLLFLSYNIDKKILLMLNRNSIDNIIKIAKSKYEFDDNFKNKKIEEKFEMIKKFNDFNKLEVYSKSIDYMLTEYKKGCGYIHSTKPDYLTTYQTIAEYRKNVITYKDLNNINKFYKNMLLIIFVIYNNEIKNYKNHDKLTRIRSFLYKNYVKEYLKFFYDVDF
;
A
#
# COMPACT_ATOMS: atom_id res chain seq x y z
N MET A 1 35.38 11.50 -19.76
CA MET A 1 34.22 11.31 -20.66
C MET A 1 34.22 12.44 -21.68
N SER A 2 33.85 12.16 -22.93
CA SER A 2 33.84 13.18 -23.99
C SER A 2 32.42 13.74 -24.14
N ILE A 3 32.28 15.03 -24.41
CA ILE A 3 30.97 15.69 -24.63
C ILE A 3 30.10 14.94 -25.66
N LYS A 4 30.75 14.29 -26.64
CA LYS A 4 30.07 13.52 -27.69
C LYS A 4 29.44 12.22 -27.20
N SER A 5 30.07 11.53 -26.24
CA SER A 5 29.49 10.33 -25.62
C SER A 5 28.29 10.67 -24.75
N ASP A 6 28.31 11.83 -24.11
CA ASP A 6 27.25 12.27 -23.19
C ASP A 6 25.98 12.66 -23.97
N ILE A 7 26.13 13.35 -25.11
CA ILE A 7 25.00 13.70 -26.00
C ILE A 7 24.32 12.46 -26.60
N GLU A 8 25.10 11.46 -27.01
CA GLU A 8 24.56 10.24 -27.61
C GLU A 8 23.80 9.39 -26.57
N GLN A 9 24.30 9.36 -25.33
CA GLN A 9 23.63 8.75 -24.19
C GLN A 9 22.30 9.47 -23.87
N ASP A 10 22.28 10.80 -23.91
CA ASP A 10 21.08 11.62 -23.72
C ASP A 10 20.01 11.37 -24.77
N CYS A 11 20.41 11.32 -26.04
CA CYS A 11 19.49 11.05 -27.16
C CYS A 11 18.87 9.66 -27.06
N ASN A 12 19.67 8.63 -26.75
CA ASN A 12 19.17 7.26 -26.63
C ASN A 12 18.16 7.12 -25.48
N LEU A 13 18.42 7.74 -24.33
CA LEU A 13 17.46 7.76 -23.23
C LEU A 13 16.15 8.48 -23.58
N CYS A 14 16.23 9.62 -24.27
CA CYS A 14 15.04 10.34 -24.75
C CYS A 14 14.17 9.45 -25.66
N ILE A 15 14.79 8.73 -26.59
CA ILE A 15 14.09 7.85 -27.54
C ILE A 15 13.40 6.70 -26.82
N GLU A 16 14.07 6.05 -25.87
CA GLU A 16 13.44 4.99 -25.10
C GLU A 16 12.30 5.50 -24.22
N TYR A 17 12.47 6.68 -23.59
CA TYR A 17 11.41 7.32 -22.81
C TYR A 17 10.15 7.59 -23.64
N MET A 18 10.31 8.10 -24.87
CA MET A 18 9.18 8.34 -25.77
C MET A 18 8.42 7.05 -26.15
N LYS A 19 9.06 5.87 -26.09
CA LYS A 19 8.40 4.58 -26.29
C LYS A 19 7.59 4.14 -25.07
N GLU A 20 7.97 4.52 -23.86
CA GLU A 20 7.28 4.16 -22.60
C GLU A 20 6.03 5.00 -22.35
N ILE A 21 6.03 6.29 -22.70
CA ILE A 21 4.89 7.22 -22.52
C ILE A 21 3.63 6.77 -23.28
N ARG A 22 3.78 6.03 -24.38
CA ARG A 22 2.68 5.67 -25.31
C ARG A 22 1.81 4.48 -24.90
N LYS A 23 1.99 3.89 -23.71
CA LYS A 23 1.19 2.73 -23.28
C LYS A 23 -0.11 3.14 -22.58
N GLU A 24 -1.07 3.70 -23.31
CA GLU A 24 -2.43 4.00 -22.81
C GLU A 24 -3.08 2.79 -22.11
N GLN A 25 -2.85 1.59 -22.64
CA GLN A 25 -3.36 0.35 -22.06
C GLN A 25 -2.82 0.07 -20.63
N LEU A 26 -1.59 0.47 -20.31
CA LEU A 26 -1.06 0.35 -18.93
C LEU A 26 -1.78 1.30 -17.99
N LYS A 27 -2.11 2.51 -18.44
CA LYS A 27 -2.84 3.52 -17.67
C LYS A 27 -4.27 3.05 -17.40
N GLU A 28 -4.95 2.54 -18.43
CA GLU A 28 -6.30 2.00 -18.29
C GLU A 28 -6.34 0.84 -17.29
N ASN A 29 -5.38 -0.10 -17.39
CA ASN A 29 -5.27 -1.21 -16.45
C ASN A 29 -4.99 -0.74 -15.01
N PHE A 30 -4.15 0.29 -14.84
CA PHE A 30 -3.91 0.88 -13.52
C PHE A 30 -5.20 1.46 -12.92
N ILE A 31 -5.91 2.28 -13.69
CA ILE A 31 -7.16 2.92 -13.27
C ILE A 31 -8.18 1.85 -12.86
N LYS A 32 -8.38 0.82 -13.69
CA LYS A 32 -9.28 -0.31 -13.38
C LYS A 32 -8.91 -0.99 -12.06
N GLU A 33 -7.63 -1.26 -11.82
CA GLU A 33 -7.18 -1.90 -10.58
C GLU A 33 -7.35 -1.01 -9.36
N ILE A 34 -6.97 0.28 -9.43
CA ILE A 34 -7.19 1.21 -8.30
C ILE A 34 -8.70 1.38 -8.03
N HIS A 35 -9.55 1.44 -9.05
CA HIS A 35 -11.00 1.53 -8.86
C HIS A 35 -11.54 0.32 -8.09
N LYS A 36 -11.09 -0.88 -8.48
CA LYS A 36 -11.43 -2.11 -7.77
C LYS A 36 -10.97 -2.06 -6.31
N ILE A 37 -9.75 -1.61 -6.05
CA ILE A 37 -9.21 -1.45 -4.69
C ILE A 37 -10.07 -0.45 -3.89
N ALA A 38 -10.35 0.73 -4.45
CA ALA A 38 -11.15 1.76 -3.81
C ALA A 38 -12.54 1.24 -3.42
N TYR A 39 -13.19 0.50 -4.33
CA TYR A 39 -14.51 -0.07 -4.08
C TYR A 39 -14.50 -1.07 -2.92
N ILE A 40 -13.50 -1.95 -2.86
CA ILE A 40 -13.36 -2.92 -1.75
C ILE A 40 -13.13 -2.21 -0.42
N TYR A 41 -12.31 -1.15 -0.41
CA TYR A 41 -12.05 -0.38 0.81
C TYR A 41 -13.27 0.42 1.26
N LEU A 42 -14.08 0.93 0.33
CA LEU A 42 -15.37 1.55 0.64
C LEU A 42 -16.38 0.54 1.20
N ASP A 43 -16.43 -0.67 0.63
CA ASP A 43 -17.25 -1.76 1.19
C ASP A 43 -16.83 -2.08 2.63
N PHE A 44 -15.51 -2.20 2.88
CA PHE A 44 -14.97 -2.47 4.22
C PHE A 44 -15.22 -1.32 5.21
N GLN A 45 -15.31 -0.07 4.75
CA GLN A 45 -15.65 1.07 5.61
C GLN A 45 -16.94 0.83 6.40
N SER A 46 -17.91 0.12 5.81
CA SER A 46 -19.18 -0.19 6.48
C SER A 46 -19.10 -1.22 7.60
N ILE A 47 -17.95 -1.88 7.76
CA ILE A 47 -17.65 -2.82 8.87
C ILE A 47 -17.07 -2.06 10.08
N ILE A 48 -16.47 -0.90 9.86
CA ILE A 48 -15.80 -0.13 10.91
C ILE A 48 -16.83 0.63 11.73
N SER A 49 -16.76 0.48 13.06
CA SER A 49 -17.57 1.22 14.03
C SER A 49 -17.47 2.73 13.83
N ASN A 50 -18.54 3.46 14.15
CA ASN A 50 -18.62 4.90 13.96
C ASN A 50 -17.84 5.65 15.07
N ASP A 51 -16.52 5.46 15.10
CA ASP A 51 -15.59 5.98 16.11
C ASP A 51 -14.38 6.68 15.47
N LYS A 52 -13.39 7.06 16.29
CA LYS A 52 -12.18 7.77 15.85
C LYS A 52 -11.37 7.01 14.79
N THR A 53 -11.45 5.68 14.77
CA THR A 53 -10.74 4.83 13.79
C THR A 53 -11.37 4.89 12.41
N LEU A 54 -12.68 5.17 12.31
CA LEU A 54 -13.34 5.39 11.02
C LEU A 54 -12.80 6.62 10.30
N ILE A 55 -12.50 7.70 11.03
CA ILE A 55 -11.90 8.92 10.46
C ILE A 55 -10.53 8.59 9.87
N ILE A 56 -9.69 7.89 10.63
CA ILE A 56 -8.35 7.48 10.20
C ILE A 56 -8.43 6.52 9.00
N TYR A 57 -9.39 5.60 9.00
CA TYR A 57 -9.60 4.70 7.87
C TYR A 57 -10.05 5.44 6.61
N LYS A 58 -10.91 6.46 6.73
CA LYS A 58 -11.30 7.31 5.60
C LYS A 58 -10.13 8.05 4.98
N GLU A 59 -9.09 8.38 5.74
CA GLU A 59 -7.84 8.91 5.17
C GLU A 59 -7.12 7.87 4.29
N ILE A 60 -7.11 6.59 4.67
CA ILE A 60 -6.59 5.50 3.82
C ILE A 60 -7.38 5.40 2.52
N VAL A 61 -8.72 5.44 2.61
CA VAL A 61 -9.60 5.46 1.44
C VAL A 61 -9.32 6.69 0.56
N SER A 62 -9.15 7.86 1.17
CA SER A 62 -8.81 9.10 0.46
C SER A 62 -7.48 9.01 -0.26
N ASN A 63 -6.46 8.38 0.33
CA ASN A 63 -5.18 8.14 -0.35
C ASN A 63 -5.34 7.24 -1.59
N ILE A 64 -6.18 6.20 -1.51
CA ILE A 64 -6.50 5.33 -2.66
C ILE A 64 -7.23 6.14 -3.74
N VAL A 65 -8.19 6.98 -3.35
CA VAL A 65 -8.92 7.84 -4.28
C VAL A 65 -7.99 8.88 -4.91
N HIS A 66 -7.01 9.43 -4.18
CA HIS A 66 -5.99 10.31 -4.76
C HIS A 66 -5.16 9.60 -5.83
N LEU A 67 -4.89 8.30 -5.71
CA LEU A 67 -4.26 7.54 -6.79
C LEU A 67 -5.13 7.47 -8.06
N LEU A 68 -6.46 7.52 -7.94
CA LEU A 68 -7.36 7.60 -9.11
C LEU A 68 -7.23 8.95 -9.80
N PHE A 69 -7.25 10.05 -9.05
CA PHE A 69 -7.16 11.39 -9.64
C PHE A 69 -5.79 11.67 -10.26
N LEU A 70 -4.75 11.10 -9.67
CA LEU A 70 -3.38 11.30 -10.14
C LEU A 70 -2.98 10.30 -11.23
N SER A 71 -3.82 9.32 -11.58
CA SER A 71 -3.50 8.19 -12.47
C SER A 71 -2.89 8.57 -13.82
N TYR A 72 -3.08 9.82 -14.26
CA TYR A 72 -2.53 10.36 -15.49
C TYR A 72 -1.08 10.86 -15.37
N ASN A 73 -0.62 11.22 -14.16
CA ASN A 73 0.67 11.85 -13.88
C ASN A 73 1.27 11.40 -12.52
N ILE A 74 1.07 10.15 -12.10
CA ILE A 74 1.62 9.70 -10.81
C ILE A 74 3.15 9.64 -10.90
N ASP A 75 3.78 10.60 -10.24
CA ASP A 75 5.16 10.48 -9.81
C ASP A 75 5.24 9.35 -8.77
N LYS A 76 6.15 8.41 -8.97
CA LYS A 76 6.50 7.35 -8.01
C LYS A 76 6.70 7.87 -6.59
N LYS A 77 7.24 9.08 -6.42
CA LYS A 77 7.39 9.75 -5.12
C LYS A 77 6.04 9.97 -4.44
N ILE A 78 5.03 10.44 -5.18
CA ILE A 78 3.67 10.64 -4.66
C ILE A 78 3.07 9.30 -4.25
N LEU A 79 3.22 8.26 -5.07
CA LEU A 79 2.77 6.91 -4.74
C LEU A 79 3.38 6.43 -3.41
N LEU A 80 4.70 6.56 -3.26
CA LEU A 80 5.40 6.15 -2.04
C LEU A 80 4.99 6.97 -0.81
N MET A 81 4.73 8.27 -0.98
CA MET A 81 4.19 9.13 0.08
C MET A 81 2.80 8.71 0.52
N LEU A 82 1.89 8.45 -0.42
CA LEU A 82 0.53 7.98 -0.13
C LEU A 82 0.55 6.61 0.56
N ASN A 83 1.38 5.68 0.08
CA ASN A 83 1.56 4.37 0.71
C ASN A 83 2.08 4.50 2.15
N ARG A 84 3.10 5.33 2.38
CA ARG A 84 3.63 5.59 3.72
C ARG A 84 2.55 6.17 4.63
N ASN A 85 1.80 7.16 4.17
CA ASN A 85 0.71 7.76 4.94
C ASN A 85 -0.35 6.71 5.32
N SER A 86 -0.75 5.86 4.38
CA SER A 86 -1.68 4.77 4.67
C SER A 86 -1.13 3.77 5.70
N ILE A 87 0.17 3.46 5.67
CA ILE A 87 0.83 2.62 6.69
C ILE A 87 0.79 3.29 8.06
N ASP A 88 1.15 4.58 8.15
CA ASP A 88 1.07 5.33 9.41
C ASP A 88 -0.36 5.30 9.99
N ASN A 89 -1.37 5.34 9.12
CA ASN A 89 -2.77 5.26 9.52
C ASN A 89 -3.19 3.86 10.01
N ILE A 90 -2.64 2.77 9.46
CA ILE A 90 -2.83 1.42 10.05
C ILE A 90 -2.28 1.38 11.48
N ILE A 91 -1.12 1.97 11.72
CA ILE A 91 -0.48 1.98 13.05
C ILE A 91 -1.35 2.73 14.05
N LYS A 92 -1.94 3.87 13.65
CA LYS A 92 -2.89 4.61 14.49
C LYS A 92 -4.16 3.82 14.77
N ILE A 93 -4.72 3.14 13.75
CA ILE A 93 -5.87 2.25 13.90
C ILE A 93 -5.54 1.13 14.90
N ALA A 94 -4.40 0.46 14.73
CA ALA A 94 -3.97 -0.61 15.62
C ALA A 94 -3.76 -0.11 17.06
N LYS A 95 -3.10 1.05 17.26
CA LYS A 95 -2.98 1.68 18.59
C LYS A 95 -4.35 1.82 19.25
N SER A 96 -5.33 2.34 18.51
CA SER A 96 -6.66 2.57 19.05
C SER A 96 -7.44 1.29 19.30
N LYS A 97 -7.36 0.30 18.40
CA LYS A 97 -8.13 -0.95 18.49
C LYS A 97 -7.56 -1.95 19.50
N TYR A 98 -6.25 -1.93 19.69
CA TYR A 98 -5.54 -2.79 20.62
C TYR A 98 -5.28 -2.09 21.95
N GLU A 99 -5.72 -0.83 22.10
CA GLU A 99 -5.59 -0.02 23.30
C GLU A 99 -4.14 0.07 23.81
N PHE A 100 -3.18 0.17 22.88
CA PHE A 100 -1.78 0.33 23.25
C PHE A 100 -1.58 1.65 24.00
N ASP A 101 -0.74 1.58 25.03
CA ASP A 101 -0.41 2.71 25.91
C ASP A 101 0.27 3.88 25.18
N ASP A 102 0.52 4.97 25.91
CA ASP A 102 1.21 6.12 25.33
C ASP A 102 2.71 5.88 25.07
N ASN A 103 3.31 4.88 25.72
CA ASN A 103 4.68 4.46 25.41
C ASN A 103 4.77 3.95 23.96
N PHE A 104 3.71 3.31 23.44
CA PHE A 104 3.63 2.93 22.03
C PHE A 104 3.91 4.09 21.07
N LYS A 105 3.50 5.32 21.40
CA LYS A 105 3.71 6.49 20.53
C LYS A 105 5.20 6.78 20.32
N ASN A 106 6.00 6.59 21.37
CA ASN A 106 7.42 6.95 21.42
C ASN A 106 8.34 5.85 20.86
N LYS A 107 7.80 4.65 20.62
CA LYS A 107 8.56 3.53 20.04
C LYS A 107 8.98 3.77 18.59
N LYS A 108 10.11 3.15 18.23
CA LYS A 108 10.58 3.06 16.85
C LYS A 108 9.56 2.33 15.98
N ILE A 109 9.61 2.56 14.67
CA ILE A 109 8.63 2.00 13.75
C ILE A 109 8.67 0.45 13.76
N GLU A 110 9.86 -0.14 13.80
CA GLU A 110 10.05 -1.60 13.90
C GLU A 110 9.39 -2.18 15.14
N GLU A 111 9.57 -1.54 16.29
CA GLU A 111 8.97 -1.97 17.56
C GLU A 111 7.44 -1.89 17.51
N LYS A 112 6.89 -0.83 16.89
CA LYS A 112 5.44 -0.70 16.69
C LYS A 112 4.89 -1.84 15.84
N PHE A 113 5.56 -2.18 14.74
CA PHE A 113 5.16 -3.30 13.90
C PHE A 113 5.27 -4.64 14.64
N GLU A 114 6.32 -4.87 15.42
CA GLU A 114 6.47 -6.09 16.22
C GLU A 114 5.37 -6.22 17.29
N MET A 115 4.99 -5.13 17.95
CA MET A 115 3.88 -5.12 18.90
C MET A 115 2.54 -5.43 18.23
N ILE A 116 2.25 -4.79 17.09
CA ILE A 116 1.04 -5.06 16.29
C ILE A 116 1.02 -6.54 15.87
N LYS A 117 2.15 -7.05 15.36
CA LYS A 117 2.32 -8.42 14.87
C LYS A 117 2.01 -9.48 15.93
N LYS A 118 2.46 -9.26 17.17
CA LYS A 118 2.34 -10.22 18.28
C LYS A 118 1.08 -10.06 19.11
N PHE A 119 0.27 -9.03 18.85
CA PHE A 119 -0.95 -8.80 19.61
C PHE A 119 -1.86 -10.03 19.54
N ASN A 120 -2.36 -10.49 20.69
CA ASN A 120 -3.20 -11.69 20.82
C ASN A 120 -2.66 -12.92 20.04
N ASP A 121 -1.34 -13.11 20.02
CA ASP A 121 -0.66 -14.18 19.29
C ASP A 121 -0.98 -14.22 17.79
N PHE A 122 -1.37 -13.10 17.17
CA PHE A 122 -1.68 -13.04 15.74
C PHE A 122 -0.49 -13.35 14.85
N ASN A 123 0.74 -13.32 15.39
CA ASN A 123 1.94 -13.77 14.70
C ASN A 123 1.92 -15.26 14.33
N LYS A 124 1.04 -16.07 14.97
CA LYS A 124 0.78 -17.47 14.60
C LYS A 124 0.02 -17.60 13.27
N LEU A 125 -0.70 -16.55 12.84
CA LEU A 125 -1.27 -16.45 11.50
C LEU A 125 -0.16 -15.97 10.54
N GLU A 126 0.43 -16.91 9.79
CA GLU A 126 1.59 -16.70 8.93
C GLU A 126 1.34 -15.62 7.87
N VAL A 127 0.18 -15.63 7.21
CA VAL A 127 -0.16 -14.59 6.22
C VAL A 127 -0.23 -13.20 6.82
N TYR A 128 -0.75 -13.05 8.05
CA TYR A 128 -0.78 -11.76 8.75
C TYR A 128 0.62 -11.31 9.12
N SER A 129 1.41 -12.21 9.71
CA SER A 129 2.81 -12.01 10.06
C SER A 129 3.63 -11.52 8.86
N LYS A 130 3.50 -12.19 7.70
CA LYS A 130 4.15 -11.80 6.44
C LYS A 130 3.63 -10.48 5.88
N SER A 131 2.33 -10.19 6.01
CA SER A 131 1.76 -8.91 5.59
C SER A 131 2.33 -7.74 6.41
N ILE A 132 2.49 -7.92 7.72
CA ILE A 132 3.12 -6.93 8.60
C ILE A 132 4.58 -6.70 8.20
N ASP A 133 5.37 -7.76 7.99
CA ASP A 133 6.77 -7.65 7.57
C ASP A 133 6.91 -6.96 6.20
N TYR A 134 5.99 -7.25 5.29
CA TYR A 134 5.90 -6.59 4.00
C TYR A 134 5.60 -5.09 4.15
N MET A 135 4.65 -4.69 5.01
CA MET A 135 4.35 -3.27 5.27
C MET A 135 5.55 -2.53 5.86
N LEU A 136 6.28 -3.14 6.81
CA LEU A 136 7.51 -2.55 7.36
C LEU A 136 8.57 -2.35 6.28
N THR A 137 8.74 -3.33 5.39
CA THR A 137 9.67 -3.24 4.26
C THR A 137 9.30 -2.09 3.31
N GLU A 138 8.03 -1.96 2.96
CA GLU A 138 7.54 -0.87 2.10
C GLU A 138 7.66 0.50 2.79
N TYR A 139 7.42 0.57 4.09
CA TYR A 139 7.65 1.79 4.88
C TYR A 139 9.11 2.26 4.81
N LYS A 140 10.06 1.34 5.03
CA LYS A 140 11.50 1.63 4.96
C LYS A 140 11.91 2.12 3.57
N LYS A 141 11.40 1.49 2.51
CA LYS A 141 11.63 1.94 1.12
C LYS A 141 11.08 3.35 0.88
N GLY A 142 9.86 3.62 1.33
CA GLY A 142 9.23 4.93 1.20
C GLY A 142 10.04 6.03 1.91
N CYS A 143 10.42 5.81 3.17
CA CYS A 143 11.24 6.74 3.93
C CYS A 143 12.61 6.98 3.28
N GLY A 144 13.31 5.91 2.86
CA GLY A 144 14.61 6.04 2.19
C GLY A 144 14.54 6.87 0.91
N TYR A 145 13.51 6.64 0.08
CA TYR A 145 13.32 7.35 -1.19
C TYR A 145 12.93 8.82 -1.01
N ILE A 146 12.05 9.12 -0.06
CA ILE A 146 11.57 10.50 0.18
C ILE A 146 12.70 11.38 0.72
N HIS A 147 13.62 10.83 1.51
CA HIS A 147 14.72 11.56 2.13
C HIS A 147 16.02 11.57 1.31
N SER A 148 16.11 10.80 0.22
CA SER A 148 17.32 10.74 -0.63
C SER A 148 17.39 11.81 -1.72
N THR A 149 16.32 12.56 -2.01
CA THR A 149 16.36 13.65 -3.01
C THR A 149 16.96 14.91 -2.39
N LYS A 150 18.29 15.04 -2.40
CA LYS A 150 18.96 16.34 -2.24
C LYS A 150 18.86 17.14 -3.55
N PRO A 151 18.75 18.48 -3.49
CA PRO A 151 18.69 19.33 -4.66
C PRO A 151 20.10 19.52 -5.23
N ASP A 152 20.63 18.49 -5.88
CA ASP A 152 21.84 18.66 -6.70
C ASP A 152 21.41 19.09 -8.11
N TYR A 153 22.11 20.05 -8.71
CA TYR A 153 21.89 20.44 -10.10
C TYR A 153 22.23 19.25 -11.01
N LEU A 154 21.20 18.62 -11.56
CA LEU A 154 21.33 17.45 -12.44
C LEU A 154 21.64 17.88 -13.87
N THR A 155 22.51 17.13 -14.54
CA THR A 155 22.67 17.19 -16.01
C THR A 155 21.38 16.73 -16.71
N THR A 156 21.22 17.02 -18.01
CA THR A 156 20.07 16.57 -18.82
C THR A 156 19.89 15.05 -18.73
N TYR A 157 20.98 14.28 -18.85
CA TYR A 157 21.02 12.82 -18.61
C TYR A 157 20.37 12.41 -17.29
N GLN A 158 20.90 12.97 -16.20
CA GLN A 158 20.49 12.62 -14.85
C GLN A 158 19.04 13.03 -14.62
N THR A 159 18.62 14.17 -15.18
CA THR A 159 17.24 14.63 -15.16
C THR A 159 16.32 13.62 -15.85
N ILE A 160 16.63 13.20 -17.07
CA ILE A 160 15.83 12.19 -17.81
C ILE A 160 15.82 10.85 -17.06
N ALA A 161 16.96 10.42 -16.52
CA ALA A 161 17.06 9.17 -15.77
C ALA A 161 16.26 9.21 -14.44
N GLU A 162 16.28 10.32 -13.72
CA GLU A 162 15.45 10.55 -12.53
C GLU A 162 13.96 10.59 -12.89
N TYR A 163 13.59 11.30 -13.97
CA TYR A 163 12.22 11.29 -14.46
C TYR A 163 11.75 9.89 -14.87
N ARG A 164 12.59 9.06 -15.51
CA ARG A 164 12.27 7.66 -15.83
C ARG A 164 12.08 6.81 -14.58
N LYS A 165 12.87 7.03 -13.51
CA LYS A 165 12.63 6.37 -12.20
C LYS A 165 11.26 6.74 -11.61
N ASN A 166 10.71 7.91 -11.97
CA ASN A 166 9.41 8.39 -11.51
C ASN A 166 8.22 7.91 -12.35
N VAL A 167 8.44 7.29 -13.51
CA VAL A 167 7.37 6.70 -14.34
C VAL A 167 6.89 5.38 -13.73
N ILE A 168 5.57 5.22 -13.61
CA ILE A 168 4.95 3.96 -13.17
C ILE A 168 5.16 2.86 -14.21
N THR A 169 5.62 1.70 -13.75
CA THR A 169 5.78 0.48 -14.56
C THR A 169 4.69 -0.55 -14.25
N TYR A 170 4.53 -1.58 -15.08
CA TYR A 170 3.64 -2.72 -14.78
C TYR A 170 4.00 -3.42 -13.46
N LYS A 171 5.29 -3.43 -13.10
CA LYS A 171 5.76 -3.94 -11.82
C LYS A 171 5.22 -3.10 -10.65
N ASP A 172 5.15 -1.79 -10.81
CA ASP A 172 4.56 -0.89 -9.81
C ASP A 172 3.05 -1.14 -9.68
N LEU A 173 2.32 -1.41 -10.78
CA LEU A 173 0.89 -1.81 -10.72
C LEU A 173 0.68 -3.06 -9.85
N ASN A 174 1.47 -4.11 -10.11
CA ASN A 174 1.39 -5.35 -9.35
C ASN A 174 1.77 -5.15 -7.88
N ASN A 175 2.77 -4.29 -7.61
CA ASN A 175 3.17 -3.94 -6.25
C ASN A 175 2.06 -3.21 -5.50
N ILE A 176 1.30 -2.33 -6.18
CA ILE A 176 0.18 -1.60 -5.57
C ILE A 176 -0.95 -2.54 -5.19
N ASN A 177 -1.33 -3.45 -6.08
CA ASN A 177 -2.36 -4.43 -5.78
C ASN A 177 -1.93 -5.33 -4.60
N LYS A 178 -0.68 -5.81 -4.63
CA LYS A 178 -0.10 -6.56 -3.51
C LYS A 178 -0.10 -5.74 -2.22
N PHE A 179 0.26 -4.46 -2.28
CA PHE A 179 0.31 -3.56 -1.14
C PHE A 179 -1.06 -3.43 -0.47
N TYR A 180 -2.10 -3.06 -1.23
CA TYR A 180 -3.43 -2.90 -0.68
C TYR A 180 -4.09 -4.24 -0.26
N LYS A 181 -3.74 -5.38 -0.88
CA LYS A 181 -4.18 -6.68 -0.36
C LYS A 181 -3.58 -7.03 1.00
N ASN A 182 -2.29 -6.79 1.20
CA ASN A 182 -1.64 -7.04 2.49
C ASN A 182 -2.15 -6.07 3.56
N MET A 183 -2.31 -4.80 3.21
CA MET A 183 -2.92 -3.80 4.11
C MET A 183 -4.34 -4.18 4.50
N LEU A 184 -5.18 -4.57 3.53
CA LEU A 184 -6.54 -4.99 3.82
C LEU A 184 -6.56 -6.22 4.73
N LEU A 185 -5.67 -7.21 4.53
CA LEU A 185 -5.57 -8.37 5.44
C LEU A 185 -5.26 -7.94 6.88
N ILE A 186 -4.32 -7.01 7.07
CA ILE A 186 -3.98 -6.48 8.40
C ILE A 186 -5.20 -5.84 9.05
N ILE A 187 -5.92 -5.00 8.31
CA ILE A 187 -7.14 -4.35 8.79
C ILE A 187 -8.22 -5.42 9.08
N PHE A 188 -8.34 -6.44 8.23
CA PHE A 188 -9.27 -7.56 8.42
C PHE A 188 -9.02 -8.30 9.74
N VAL A 189 -7.75 -8.52 10.10
CA VAL A 189 -7.36 -9.13 11.38
C VAL A 189 -7.65 -8.19 12.56
N ILE A 190 -7.34 -6.90 12.44
CA ILE A 190 -7.60 -5.90 13.49
C ILE A 190 -9.09 -5.83 13.83
N TYR A 191 -9.96 -5.86 12.82
CA TYR A 191 -11.42 -5.75 12.97
C TYR A 191 -12.14 -7.10 12.97
N ASN A 192 -11.45 -8.18 13.36
CA ASN A 192 -12.01 -9.53 13.33
C ASN A 192 -13.32 -9.64 14.14
N ASN A 193 -13.42 -8.94 15.27
CA ASN A 193 -14.62 -8.96 16.12
C ASN A 193 -15.82 -8.30 15.43
N GLU A 194 -15.61 -7.20 14.71
CA GLU A 194 -16.64 -6.53 13.93
C GLU A 194 -17.08 -7.39 12.74
N ILE A 195 -16.11 -8.01 12.06
CA ILE A 195 -16.35 -8.91 10.94
C ILE A 195 -17.19 -10.12 11.37
N LYS A 196 -16.91 -10.69 12.55
CA LYS A 196 -17.70 -11.79 13.13
C LYS A 196 -19.19 -11.45 13.26
N ASN A 197 -19.49 -10.19 13.55
CA ASN A 197 -20.86 -9.71 13.79
C ASN A 197 -21.50 -9.04 12.56
N TYR A 198 -20.79 -8.99 11.42
CA TYR A 198 -21.24 -8.26 10.25
C TYR A 198 -22.26 -9.07 9.42
N LYS A 199 -23.47 -8.53 9.29
CA LYS A 199 -24.63 -9.25 8.71
C LYS A 199 -24.70 -9.26 7.18
N ASN A 200 -23.98 -8.38 6.48
CA ASN A 200 -24.05 -8.31 5.01
C ASN A 200 -23.02 -9.26 4.37
N HIS A 201 -23.48 -10.48 4.08
CA HIS A 201 -22.64 -11.55 3.52
C HIS A 201 -22.10 -11.24 2.11
N ASP A 202 -22.83 -10.50 1.28
CA ASP A 202 -22.40 -10.18 -0.09
C ASP A 202 -21.18 -9.27 -0.08
N LYS A 203 -21.23 -8.20 0.74
CA LYS A 203 -20.09 -7.30 0.94
C LYS A 203 -18.89 -8.05 1.50
N LEU A 204 -19.11 -8.88 2.51
CA LEU A 204 -18.05 -9.67 3.12
C LEU A 204 -17.41 -10.63 2.12
N THR A 205 -18.22 -11.23 1.24
CA THR A 205 -17.76 -12.13 0.17
C THR A 205 -16.91 -11.37 -0.85
N ARG A 206 -17.31 -10.16 -1.26
CA ARG A 206 -16.50 -9.33 -2.17
C ARG A 206 -15.15 -8.95 -1.56
N ILE A 207 -15.15 -8.52 -0.30
CA ILE A 207 -13.93 -8.18 0.44
C ILE A 207 -12.99 -9.39 0.51
N ARG A 208 -13.50 -10.56 0.89
CA ARG A 208 -12.72 -11.81 0.95
C ARG A 208 -12.20 -12.22 -0.43
N SER A 209 -13.01 -12.08 -1.48
CA SER A 209 -12.63 -12.41 -2.87
C SER A 209 -11.51 -11.52 -3.41
N PHE A 210 -11.34 -10.32 -2.86
CA PHE A 210 -10.23 -9.45 -3.20
C PHE A 210 -8.90 -9.94 -2.59
N LEU A 211 -8.93 -10.53 -1.40
CA LEU A 211 -7.77 -11.16 -0.77
C LEU A 211 -7.35 -12.44 -1.52
N TYR A 212 -6.11 -12.88 -1.34
CA TYR A 212 -5.67 -14.16 -1.90
C TYR A 212 -6.44 -15.32 -1.26
N LYS A 213 -6.85 -16.31 -2.07
CA LYS A 213 -7.62 -17.47 -1.58
C LYS A 213 -6.95 -18.15 -0.38
N ASN A 214 -5.63 -18.31 -0.42
CA ASN A 214 -4.88 -18.91 0.69
C ASN A 214 -4.88 -18.02 1.94
N TYR A 215 -4.85 -16.69 1.79
CA TYR A 215 -4.92 -15.76 2.92
C TYR A 215 -6.27 -15.90 3.63
N VAL A 216 -7.35 -16.00 2.85
CA VAL A 216 -8.70 -16.20 3.38
C VAL A 216 -8.83 -17.55 4.07
N LYS A 217 -8.33 -18.63 3.46
CA LYS A 217 -8.34 -19.97 4.07
C LYS A 217 -7.65 -19.97 5.43
N GLU A 218 -6.43 -19.44 5.49
CA GLU A 218 -5.64 -19.44 6.72
C GLU A 218 -6.29 -18.56 7.81
N TYR A 219 -6.81 -17.39 7.43
CA TYR A 219 -7.57 -16.53 8.34
C TYR A 219 -8.81 -17.25 8.89
N LEU A 220 -9.60 -17.91 8.03
CA LEU A 220 -10.82 -18.61 8.44
C LEU A 220 -10.49 -19.80 9.35
N LYS A 221 -9.43 -20.54 9.05
CA LYS A 221 -8.92 -21.59 9.94
C LYS A 221 -8.51 -21.02 11.30
N PHE A 222 -7.76 -19.92 11.32
CA PHE A 222 -7.24 -19.33 12.57
C PHE A 222 -8.32 -18.75 13.49
N PHE A 223 -9.34 -18.07 12.95
CA PHE A 223 -10.33 -17.36 13.77
C PHE A 223 -11.66 -18.10 13.98
N TYR A 224 -11.91 -19.15 13.20
CA TYR A 224 -13.18 -19.86 13.15
C TYR A 224 -13.04 -21.39 13.10
N ASP A 225 -11.82 -21.94 13.17
CA ASP A 225 -11.55 -23.39 13.11
C ASP A 225 -12.19 -24.10 11.90
N VAL A 226 -12.27 -23.40 10.76
CA VAL A 226 -12.79 -23.98 9.51
C VAL A 226 -11.65 -24.65 8.74
N ASP A 227 -11.71 -25.98 8.60
CA ASP A 227 -10.83 -26.76 7.72
C ASP A 227 -11.36 -26.79 6.27
N PHE A 228 -10.45 -26.72 5.28
CA PHE A 228 -10.75 -26.59 3.84
C PHE A 228 -9.98 -27.57 2.96
#